data_AF-A0A957P4Y1-F1
#
_entry.id   AF-A0A957P4Y1-F1
#
_cell.length_a   1.000
_cell.length_b   1.000
_cell.length_c   1.000
_cell.angle_alpha   90.00
_cell.angle_beta   90.00
_cell.angle_gamma   90.00
#
_symmetry.space_group_name_H-M   'P 1'
#
loop_
_entity.id
_entity.type
_entity.pdbx_description
1 polymer ?
#
loop_
_entity_poly.entity_id
_entity_poly.type
_entity_poly.pdbx_seq_one_letter_code
_entity_poly.pdbx_strand_id
1 'polypeptide(L)'
;MAYFWIENQNLQESGRLPQGAQPFAQVGPRLLPPQISALHQAFGQWGALGFSPGEIRAPRIWLTASSTPVFQFANGRHPQRLMQVGLARELAAWLVLLDGYMETFVVIARARAQWNVDELAHALVFMTPAYLPPELTNGASAAHQWQRTAQALATAVADGPLAGAPTEQHWKEISRGVEE
;
A
#
# COMPACT_ATOMS: atom_id res chain seq x y z
N MET A 1 5.69 -8.19 -20.57
CA MET A 1 5.31 -7.50 -19.33
C MET A 1 6.12 -8.15 -18.22
N ALA A 2 6.20 -7.54 -17.04
CA ALA A 2 6.87 -8.15 -15.88
C ALA A 2 5.99 -8.01 -14.64
N TYR A 3 6.14 -8.94 -13.70
CA TYR A 3 5.41 -9.02 -12.45
C TYR A 3 6.41 -8.96 -11.30
N PHE A 4 6.10 -8.13 -10.31
CA PHE A 4 6.96 -7.89 -9.16
C PHE A 4 6.19 -8.03 -7.85
N TRP A 5 6.81 -8.66 -6.86
CA TRP A 5 6.28 -8.79 -5.50
C TRP A 5 7.43 -8.88 -4.51
N ILE A 6 7.14 -8.66 -3.22
CA ILE A 6 8.11 -8.92 -2.17
C ILE A 6 7.82 -10.29 -1.57
N GLU A 7 8.86 -11.12 -1.48
CA GLU A 7 8.80 -12.41 -0.81
C GLU A 7 10.13 -12.66 -0.11
N ASN A 8 10.08 -13.13 1.13
CA ASN A 8 11.25 -13.38 1.96
C ASN A 8 12.21 -12.17 1.99
N GLN A 9 11.66 -10.95 2.15
CA GLN A 9 12.40 -9.68 2.17
C GLN A 9 13.24 -9.41 0.90
N ASN A 10 12.85 -10.00 -0.23
CA ASN A 10 13.52 -9.76 -1.50
C ASN A 10 12.49 -9.37 -2.57
N LEU A 11 12.91 -8.45 -3.44
CA LEU A 11 12.14 -8.12 -4.63
C LEU A 11 12.24 -9.26 -5.63
N GLN A 12 11.11 -9.90 -5.90
CA GLN A 12 10.97 -10.94 -6.89
C GLN A 12 10.56 -10.33 -8.23
N GLU A 13 11.04 -10.92 -9.32
CA GLU A 13 10.68 -10.56 -10.70
C GLU A 13 10.33 -11.81 -11.50
N SER A 14 9.28 -11.73 -12.30
CA SER A 14 8.94 -12.77 -13.26
C SER A 14 8.31 -12.19 -14.52
N GLY A 15 8.67 -12.76 -15.68
CA GLY A 15 8.00 -12.48 -16.95
C GLY A 15 6.61 -13.12 -17.07
N ARG A 16 6.23 -13.99 -16.12
CA ARG A 16 4.95 -14.68 -16.06
C ARG A 16 4.27 -14.46 -14.71
N LEU A 17 2.96 -14.43 -14.70
CA LEU A 17 2.19 -14.30 -13.47
C LEU A 17 2.48 -15.51 -12.55
N PRO A 18 2.69 -15.32 -11.24
CA PRO A 18 2.82 -16.42 -10.29
C PRO A 18 1.62 -17.37 -10.34
N GLN A 19 1.89 -18.67 -10.16
CA GLN A 19 0.84 -19.69 -10.26
C GLN A 19 -0.27 -19.44 -9.24
N GLY A 20 -1.52 -19.52 -9.69
CA GLY A 20 -2.70 -19.33 -8.84
C GLY A 20 -2.99 -17.89 -8.44
N ALA A 21 -2.22 -16.91 -8.93
CA ALA A 21 -2.55 -15.51 -8.68
C ALA A 21 -3.82 -15.10 -9.43
N GLN A 22 -4.70 -14.36 -8.76
CA GLN A 22 -5.99 -13.91 -9.29
C GLN A 22 -6.05 -12.38 -9.35
N PRO A 23 -6.75 -11.77 -10.32
CA PRO A 23 -6.89 -10.32 -10.40
C PRO A 23 -7.49 -9.75 -9.12
N PHE A 24 -6.96 -8.64 -8.64
CA PHE A 24 -7.46 -7.99 -7.42
C PHE A 24 -8.95 -7.68 -7.50
N ALA A 25 -9.44 -7.24 -8.66
CA ALA A 25 -10.86 -6.94 -8.88
C ALA A 25 -11.79 -8.16 -8.70
N GLN A 26 -11.30 -9.40 -8.84
CA GLN A 26 -12.08 -10.62 -8.65
C GLN A 26 -12.07 -11.10 -7.19
N VAL A 27 -10.93 -10.93 -6.50
CA VAL A 27 -10.74 -11.37 -5.11
C VAL A 27 -11.25 -10.33 -4.12
N GLY A 28 -11.08 -9.05 -4.44
CA GLY A 28 -11.40 -7.88 -3.61
C GLY A 28 -12.74 -7.99 -2.89
N PRO A 29 -13.87 -8.24 -3.59
CA PRO A 29 -15.20 -8.30 -2.98
C PRO A 29 -15.39 -9.43 -1.95
N ARG A 30 -14.43 -10.34 -1.82
CA ARG A 30 -14.46 -11.50 -0.91
C ARG A 30 -13.37 -11.42 0.17
N LEU A 31 -12.64 -10.31 0.25
CA LEU A 31 -11.61 -10.12 1.25
C LEU A 31 -12.24 -10.12 2.65
N LEU A 32 -11.60 -10.83 3.57
CA LEU A 32 -11.95 -10.85 4.99
C LEU A 32 -11.02 -9.92 5.78
N PRO A 33 -11.43 -9.40 6.95
CA PRO A 33 -10.60 -8.49 7.75
C PRO A 33 -9.16 -8.99 8.06
N PRO A 34 -8.90 -10.30 8.33
CA PRO A 34 -7.53 -10.79 8.49
C PRO A 34 -6.67 -10.65 7.22
N GLN A 35 -7.29 -10.80 6.04
CA GLN A 35 -6.57 -10.67 4.77
C GLN A 35 -6.19 -9.21 4.50
N ILE A 36 -7.00 -8.25 4.94
CA ILE A 36 -6.65 -6.82 4.89
C ILE A 36 -5.38 -6.53 5.71
N SER A 37 -5.23 -7.20 6.86
CA SER A 37 -4.01 -7.07 7.67
C SER A 37 -2.79 -7.64 6.94
N ALA A 38 -2.92 -8.83 6.35
CA ALA A 38 -1.86 -9.44 5.55
C ALA A 38 -1.49 -8.60 4.31
N LEU A 39 -2.49 -8.00 3.66
CA LEU A 39 -2.32 -7.11 2.52
C LEU A 39 -1.55 -5.84 2.92
N HIS A 40 -1.90 -5.22 4.04
CA HIS A 40 -1.15 -4.08 4.58
C HIS A 40 0.30 -4.44 4.92
N GLN A 41 0.50 -5.58 5.59
CA GLN A 41 1.83 -6.08 5.92
C GLN A 41 2.67 -6.31 4.66
N ALA A 42 2.12 -7.01 3.67
CA ALA A 42 2.83 -7.30 2.42
C ALA A 42 3.11 -6.02 1.60
N PHE A 43 2.20 -5.04 1.64
CA PHE A 43 2.42 -3.73 1.03
C PHE A 43 3.52 -2.94 1.75
N GLY A 44 3.54 -2.95 3.08
CA GLY A 44 4.57 -2.30 3.89
C GLY A 44 5.99 -2.81 3.61
N GLN A 45 6.14 -4.06 3.18
CA GLN A 45 7.44 -4.64 2.81
C GLN A 45 8.10 -3.92 1.62
N TRP A 46 7.32 -3.30 0.72
CA TRP A 46 7.87 -2.48 -0.36
C TRP A 46 8.62 -1.26 0.21
N GLY A 47 8.03 -0.62 1.22
CA GLY A 47 8.59 0.51 1.94
C GLY A 47 9.87 0.12 2.68
N ALA A 48 9.80 -0.99 3.41
CA ALA A 48 10.95 -1.54 4.14
C ALA A 48 12.15 -1.87 3.24
N LEU A 49 11.89 -2.29 1.99
CA LEU A 49 12.95 -2.56 1.01
C LEU A 49 13.34 -1.35 0.16
N GLY A 50 12.73 -0.18 0.37
CA GLY A 50 13.07 1.03 -0.34
C GLY A 50 12.60 1.06 -1.80
N PHE A 51 11.54 0.33 -2.15
CA PHE A 51 10.97 0.29 -3.50
C PHE A 51 9.53 0.78 -3.57
N SER A 52 9.20 1.51 -4.64
CA SER A 52 7.82 1.84 -5.02
C SER A 52 7.27 0.76 -5.96
N PRO A 53 6.06 0.22 -5.68
CA PRO A 53 5.30 -0.61 -6.63
C PRO A 53 4.73 0.20 -7.82
N GLY A 54 4.96 1.52 -7.82
CA GLY A 54 4.40 2.47 -8.79
C GLY A 54 2.91 2.71 -8.55
N GLU A 55 2.22 3.14 -9.61
CA GLU A 55 0.79 3.49 -9.58
C GLU A 55 -0.13 2.36 -9.04
N ILE A 56 -0.87 2.65 -7.97
CA ILE A 56 -1.77 1.70 -7.32
C ILE A 56 -3.15 1.68 -7.97
N ARG A 57 -3.43 0.69 -8.82
CA ARG A 57 -4.76 0.51 -9.44
C ARG A 57 -5.12 -0.97 -9.57
N ALA A 58 -6.39 -1.30 -9.37
CA ALA A 58 -6.88 -2.68 -9.37
C ALA A 58 -6.44 -3.51 -10.59
N PRO A 59 -6.44 -2.98 -11.84
CA PRO A 59 -6.02 -3.76 -13.02
C PRO A 59 -4.54 -4.18 -13.03
N ARG A 60 -3.68 -3.52 -12.24
CA ARG A 60 -2.25 -3.87 -12.13
C ARG A 60 -1.96 -4.87 -11.03
N ILE A 61 -2.93 -5.16 -10.17
CA ILE A 61 -2.69 -5.89 -8.93
C ILE A 61 -3.31 -7.27 -9.05
N TRP A 62 -2.51 -8.27 -8.71
CA TRP A 62 -2.90 -9.66 -8.60
C TRP A 62 -2.63 -10.12 -7.18
N LEU A 63 -3.46 -11.01 -6.65
CA LEU A 63 -3.24 -11.60 -5.33
C LEU A 63 -2.91 -13.07 -5.49
N THR A 64 -1.80 -13.49 -4.88
CA THR A 64 -1.50 -14.92 -4.70
C THR A 64 -2.50 -15.55 -3.73
N ALA A 65 -2.51 -16.89 -3.65
CA ALA A 65 -3.30 -17.61 -2.65
C ALA A 65 -2.94 -17.23 -1.19
N SER A 66 -1.71 -16.76 -0.95
CA SER A 66 -1.23 -16.24 0.34
C SER A 66 -1.55 -14.76 0.57
N SER A 67 -2.42 -14.14 -0.25
CA SER A 67 -2.75 -12.71 -0.17
C SER A 67 -1.54 -11.78 -0.35
N THR A 68 -0.51 -12.22 -1.08
CA THR A 68 0.62 -11.35 -1.46
C THR A 68 0.24 -10.55 -2.71
N PRO A 69 0.34 -9.21 -2.68
CA PRO A 69 0.10 -8.39 -3.85
C PRO A 69 1.26 -8.48 -4.84
N VAL A 70 0.93 -8.83 -6.08
CA VAL A 70 1.83 -8.89 -7.23
C VAL A 70 1.45 -7.77 -8.19
N PHE A 71 2.42 -6.91 -8.51
CA PHE A 71 2.22 -5.74 -9.34
C PHE A 71 2.72 -5.99 -10.76
N GLN A 72 1.85 -5.76 -11.73
CA GLN A 72 2.20 -5.82 -13.15
C GLN A 72 2.82 -4.49 -13.61
N PHE A 73 3.88 -4.59 -14.41
CA PHE A 73 4.54 -3.49 -15.07
C PHE A 73 4.58 -3.70 -16.59
N ALA A 74 4.49 -2.58 -17.32
CA ALA A 74 4.71 -2.57 -18.76
C ALA A 74 6.15 -2.96 -19.11
N ASN A 75 6.41 -3.37 -20.36
CA ASN A 75 7.75 -3.74 -20.81
C ASN A 75 8.78 -2.64 -20.52
N GLY A 76 9.92 -3.01 -19.94
CA GLY A 76 11.01 -2.10 -19.60
C GLY A 76 10.71 -1.16 -18.41
N ARG A 77 9.55 -1.28 -17.76
CA ARG A 77 9.28 -0.59 -16.50
C ARG A 77 9.52 -1.51 -15.32
N HIS A 78 10.13 -0.97 -14.28
CA HIS A 78 10.51 -1.68 -13.06
C HIS A 78 10.08 -0.87 -11.83
N PRO A 79 9.97 -1.51 -10.66
CA PRO A 79 9.93 -0.81 -9.38
C PRO A 79 11.03 0.24 -9.28
N GLN A 80 10.67 1.42 -8.80
CA GLN A 80 11.61 2.52 -8.61
C GLN A 80 12.06 2.56 -7.16
N ARG A 81 13.28 3.05 -6.88
CA ARG A 81 13.69 3.31 -5.50
C ARG A 81 12.84 4.43 -4.90
N LEU A 82 12.48 4.28 -3.63
CA LEU A 82 11.77 5.32 -2.90
C LEU A 82 12.66 6.55 -2.72
N MET A 83 12.03 7.70 -2.88
CA MET A 83 12.62 9.02 -2.65
C MET A 83 12.26 9.48 -1.22
N GLN A 84 12.59 10.73 -0.87
CA GLN A 84 12.50 11.26 0.50
C GLN A 84 11.15 11.09 1.22
N VAL A 85 10.03 10.99 0.49
CA VAL A 85 8.67 10.87 1.06
C VAL A 85 8.20 9.42 1.29
N GLY A 86 9.09 8.44 1.10
CA GLY A 86 8.76 7.02 1.28
C GLY A 86 7.57 6.59 0.42
N LEU A 87 6.72 5.71 0.96
CA LEU A 87 5.52 5.19 0.30
C LEU A 87 4.29 6.11 0.43
N ALA A 88 4.41 7.34 0.91
CA ALA A 88 3.24 8.14 1.29
C ALA A 88 2.16 8.24 0.18
N ARG A 89 2.58 8.48 -1.07
CA ARG A 89 1.66 8.58 -2.20
C ARG A 89 1.02 7.22 -2.54
N GLU A 90 1.82 6.17 -2.60
CA GLU A 90 1.34 4.83 -2.90
C GLU A 90 0.45 4.29 -1.77
N LEU A 91 0.76 4.58 -0.51
CA LEU A 91 -0.05 4.25 0.66
C LEU A 91 -1.40 4.96 0.62
N ALA A 92 -1.44 6.23 0.23
CA ALA A 92 -2.70 6.95 0.04
C ALA A 92 -3.61 6.25 -0.97
N ALA A 93 -3.08 5.93 -2.15
CA ALA A 93 -3.84 5.23 -3.18
C ALA A 93 -4.19 3.78 -2.78
N TRP A 94 -3.33 3.11 -2.01
CA TRP A 94 -3.57 1.78 -1.46
C TRP A 94 -4.76 1.75 -0.49
N LEU A 95 -4.81 2.69 0.46
CA LEU A 95 -5.92 2.79 1.41
C LEU A 95 -7.25 3.06 0.70
N VAL A 96 -7.25 3.98 -0.27
CA VAL A 96 -8.45 4.27 -1.06
C VAL A 96 -8.85 3.05 -1.88
N LEU A 97 -7.91 2.35 -2.52
CA LEU A 97 -8.20 1.13 -3.27
C LEU A 97 -8.89 0.08 -2.38
N LEU A 98 -8.36 -0.17 -1.17
CA LEU A 98 -8.93 -1.14 -0.24
C LEU A 98 -10.32 -0.76 0.26
N ASP A 99 -10.60 0.54 0.47
CA ASP A 99 -11.95 1.04 0.82
C ASP A 99 -13.01 0.69 -0.24
N GLY A 100 -12.59 0.41 -1.47
CA GLY A 100 -13.49 -0.01 -2.54
C GLY A 100 -14.02 -1.44 -2.38
N TYR A 101 -13.42 -2.21 -1.47
CA TYR A 101 -13.65 -3.64 -1.31
C TYR A 101 -13.85 -4.07 0.15
N MET A 102 -13.67 -3.17 1.11
CA MET A 102 -13.73 -3.42 2.55
C MET A 102 -14.23 -2.16 3.26
N GLU A 103 -14.93 -2.29 4.38
CA GLU A 103 -15.39 -1.13 5.12
C GLU A 103 -14.22 -0.23 5.58
N THR A 104 -14.38 1.09 5.41
CA THR A 104 -13.35 2.11 5.69
C THR A 104 -12.72 1.93 7.07
N PHE A 105 -13.53 1.72 8.11
CA PHE A 105 -13.03 1.58 9.47
C PHE A 105 -12.15 0.34 9.64
N VAL A 106 -12.43 -0.76 8.93
CA VAL A 106 -11.58 -1.96 8.94
C VAL A 106 -10.25 -1.64 8.27
N VAL A 107 -10.29 -1.02 7.08
CA VAL A 107 -9.07 -0.64 6.34
C VAL A 107 -8.16 0.23 7.19
N ILE A 108 -8.71 1.28 7.81
CA ILE A 108 -7.96 2.24 8.63
C ILE A 108 -7.50 1.62 9.94
N ALA A 109 -8.36 0.87 10.66
CA ALA A 109 -7.96 0.22 11.91
C ALA A 109 -6.82 -0.78 11.71
N ARG A 110 -6.83 -1.54 10.61
CA ARG A 110 -5.73 -2.46 10.27
C ARG A 110 -4.49 -1.71 9.79
N ALA A 111 -4.64 -0.57 9.10
CA ALA A 111 -3.51 0.26 8.70
C ALA A 111 -2.74 0.81 9.91
N ARG A 112 -3.44 1.25 10.97
CA ARG A 112 -2.84 1.73 12.22
C ARG A 112 -2.01 0.68 12.97
N ALA A 113 -2.25 -0.60 12.71
CA ALA A 113 -1.44 -1.68 13.26
C ALA A 113 -0.13 -1.91 12.48
N GLN A 114 -0.04 -1.41 11.24
CA GLN A 114 1.07 -1.65 10.33
C GLN A 114 1.99 -0.43 10.18
N TRP A 115 1.43 0.78 10.16
CA TRP A 115 2.18 2.02 9.99
C TRP A 115 2.04 2.92 11.21
N ASN A 116 3.07 3.70 11.48
CA ASN A 116 3.03 4.70 12.54
C ASN A 116 2.16 5.92 12.13
N VAL A 117 1.89 6.80 13.10
CA VAL A 117 1.01 7.95 12.89
C VAL A 117 1.55 8.93 11.84
N ASP A 118 2.87 9.08 11.72
CA ASP A 118 3.50 10.02 10.78
C ASP A 118 3.45 9.50 9.35
N GLU A 119 3.68 8.21 9.14
CA GLU A 119 3.50 7.56 7.83
C GLU A 119 2.06 7.72 7.33
N LEU A 120 1.09 7.56 8.24
CA LEU A 120 -0.33 7.75 7.96
C LEU A 120 -0.66 9.23 7.69
N ALA A 121 -0.08 10.17 8.45
CA ALA A 121 -0.24 11.60 8.22
C ALA A 121 0.36 12.05 6.88
N HIS A 122 1.54 11.52 6.50
CA HIS A 122 2.13 11.77 5.20
C HIS A 122 1.27 11.22 4.06
N ALA A 123 0.67 10.04 4.22
CA ALA A 123 -0.27 9.50 3.23
C ALA A 123 -1.51 10.39 3.06
N LEU A 124 -2.03 10.97 4.14
CA LEU A 124 -3.20 11.85 4.10
C LEU A 124 -3.00 13.05 3.16
N VAL A 125 -1.79 13.61 3.07
CA VAL A 125 -1.46 14.72 2.15
C VAL A 125 -1.72 14.36 0.68
N PHE A 126 -1.58 13.09 0.32
CA PHE A 126 -1.78 12.60 -1.04
C PHE A 126 -3.19 12.04 -1.30
N MET A 127 -4.10 12.09 -0.31
CA MET A 127 -5.49 11.65 -0.49
C MET A 127 -6.37 12.75 -1.11
N THR A 128 -5.96 13.24 -2.28
CA THR A 128 -6.76 14.16 -3.09
C THR A 128 -6.76 13.74 -4.56
N PRO A 129 -7.78 14.14 -5.36
CA PRO A 129 -7.87 13.71 -6.74
C PRO A 129 -6.67 14.06 -7.63
N ALA A 130 -5.89 15.08 -7.28
CA ALA A 130 -4.69 15.44 -8.02
C ALA A 130 -3.55 14.40 -7.90
N TYR A 131 -3.53 13.61 -6.83
CA TYR A 131 -2.45 12.66 -6.53
C TYR A 131 -2.87 11.19 -6.66
N LEU A 132 -4.16 10.92 -6.60
CA LEU A 132 -4.75 9.60 -6.76
C LEU A 132 -4.90 9.21 -8.24
N PRO A 133 -4.80 7.91 -8.57
CA PRO A 133 -5.15 7.42 -9.90
C PRO A 133 -6.60 7.76 -10.26
N PRO A 134 -6.89 8.19 -11.51
CA PRO A 134 -8.23 8.64 -11.92
C PRO A 134 -9.34 7.61 -11.66
N GLU A 135 -9.01 6.32 -11.73
CA GLU A 135 -9.96 5.23 -11.47
C GLU A 135 -10.45 5.20 -10.02
N LEU A 136 -9.66 5.72 -9.08
CA LEU A 136 -10.02 5.83 -7.66
C LEU A 136 -10.82 7.08 -7.33
N THR A 137 -11.03 8.00 -8.29
CA THR A 137 -11.75 9.27 -8.06
C THR A 137 -12.96 9.48 -8.96
N ASN A 138 -12.96 8.91 -10.16
CA ASN A 138 -13.93 9.27 -11.21
C ASN A 138 -15.12 8.30 -11.34
N GLY A 139 -15.15 7.21 -10.58
CA GLY A 139 -16.29 6.28 -10.53
C GLY A 139 -17.48 6.81 -9.70
N ALA A 140 -18.70 6.35 -10.00
CA ALA A 140 -19.92 6.76 -9.29
C ALA A 140 -19.91 6.44 -7.78
N SER A 141 -19.28 5.32 -7.38
CA SER A 141 -18.99 5.02 -5.97
C SER A 141 -17.73 5.72 -5.46
N ALA A 142 -16.81 6.07 -6.36
CA ALA A 142 -15.47 6.58 -6.06
C ALA A 142 -15.47 8.06 -5.62
N ALA A 143 -16.42 8.85 -6.10
CA ALA A 143 -16.54 10.28 -5.74
C ALA A 143 -16.60 10.51 -4.21
N HIS A 144 -17.17 9.56 -3.46
CA HIS A 144 -17.23 9.59 -1.99
C HIS A 144 -16.16 8.73 -1.32
N GLN A 145 -15.61 7.73 -2.01
CA GLN A 145 -14.70 6.72 -1.45
C GLN A 145 -13.40 7.34 -0.93
N TRP A 146 -12.71 8.12 -1.77
CA TRP A 146 -11.46 8.76 -1.36
C TRP A 146 -11.69 9.78 -0.24
N GLN A 147 -12.82 10.51 -0.28
CA GLN A 147 -13.17 11.49 0.75
C GLN A 147 -13.44 10.83 2.11
N ARG A 148 -14.23 9.76 2.13
CA ARG A 148 -14.49 9.00 3.36
C ARG A 148 -13.22 8.35 3.91
N THR A 149 -12.39 7.81 3.04
CA THR A 149 -11.09 7.23 3.44
C THR A 149 -10.19 8.30 4.06
N ALA A 150 -10.09 9.47 3.43
CA ALA A 150 -9.33 10.61 3.94
C ALA A 150 -9.86 11.10 5.30
N GLN A 151 -11.18 11.21 5.45
CA GLN A 151 -11.80 11.63 6.71
C GLN A 151 -11.54 10.61 7.84
N ALA A 152 -11.70 9.32 7.56
CA ALA A 152 -11.43 8.27 8.54
C ALA A 152 -9.94 8.21 8.93
N LEU A 153 -9.03 8.40 7.96
CA LEU A 153 -7.60 8.50 8.22
C LEU A 153 -7.24 9.74 9.03
N ALA A 154 -7.84 10.90 8.72
CA ALA A 154 -7.64 12.13 9.48
C ALA A 154 -8.06 11.98 10.95
N THR A 155 -9.21 11.36 11.22
CA THR A 155 -9.63 11.02 12.59
C THR A 155 -8.62 10.09 13.25
N ALA A 156 -8.19 9.03 12.57
CA ALA A 156 -7.22 8.08 13.11
C ALA A 156 -5.86 8.71 13.43
N VAL A 157 -5.40 9.68 12.63
CA VAL A 157 -4.19 10.45 12.87
C VAL A 157 -4.37 11.39 14.06
N ALA A 158 -5.52 12.07 14.15
CA ALA A 158 -5.86 12.95 15.28
C ALA A 158 -5.99 12.19 16.61
N ASP A 159 -6.46 10.94 16.59
CA ASP A 159 -6.51 10.06 17.76
C ASP A 159 -5.12 9.63 18.26
N GLY A 160 -4.07 9.82 17.45
CA GLY A 160 -2.70 9.47 17.80
C GLY A 160 -2.38 7.97 17.67
N PRO A 161 -1.23 7.52 18.20
CA PRO A 161 -0.77 6.14 18.06
C PRO A 161 -1.71 5.16 18.76
N LEU A 162 -2.00 4.02 18.11
CA LEU A 162 -2.70 2.90 18.74
C LEU A 162 -1.81 2.31 19.84
N ALA A 163 -2.40 1.81 20.94
CA ALA A 163 -1.63 1.08 21.94
C ALA A 163 -0.95 -0.15 21.31
N GLY A 164 0.38 -0.21 21.39
CA GLY A 164 1.18 -1.25 20.71
C GLY A 164 1.42 -1.02 19.21
N ALA A 165 1.12 0.18 18.69
CA ALA A 165 1.47 0.57 17.32
C ALA A 165 2.99 0.53 17.09
N PRO A 166 3.44 0.35 15.83
CA PRO A 166 4.84 0.50 15.48
C PRO A 166 5.36 1.87 15.94
N THR A 167 6.41 1.89 16.76
CA THR A 167 7.16 3.11 17.07
C THR A 167 7.98 3.52 15.86
N GLU A 168 8.15 4.83 15.65
CA GLU A 168 8.92 5.41 14.54
C GLU A 168 10.21 4.63 14.23
N GLN A 169 10.34 4.18 12.99
CA GLN A 169 11.60 3.71 12.40
C GLN A 169 12.16 4.78 11.48
N HIS A 170 12.12 6.05 11.89
CA HIS A 170 12.77 7.12 11.15
C HIS A 170 14.28 6.84 11.14
N TRP A 171 14.77 6.36 10.00
CA TRP A 171 16.18 6.41 9.61
C TRP A 171 17.16 5.82 10.63
N LYS A 172 17.17 4.49 10.81
CA LYS A 172 18.43 3.87 11.27
C LYS A 172 19.49 4.24 10.24
N GLU A 173 20.31 5.21 10.62
CA GLU A 173 21.44 5.70 9.87
C GLU A 173 22.13 4.50 9.22
N ILE A 174 22.39 4.62 7.92
CA ILE A 174 23.54 3.93 7.35
C ILE A 174 24.75 4.63 7.96
N SER A 175 25.03 4.38 9.24
CA SER A 175 26.34 4.59 9.82
C SER A 175 27.21 3.52 9.16
N ARG A 176 27.64 3.81 7.92
CA ARG A 176 28.77 3.12 7.32
C ARG A 176 29.90 3.25 8.34
N GLY A 177 30.32 2.11 8.86
CA GLY A 177 31.61 2.00 9.54
C GLY A 177 32.66 2.61 8.61
N VAL A 178 33.21 3.73 9.04
CA VAL A 178 34.58 4.08 8.69
C VAL A 178 35.38 3.54 9.86
N GLU A 179 35.80 2.29 9.73
CA GLU A 179 36.97 1.80 10.44
C GLU A 179 38.18 2.45 9.74
N GLU A 180 38.86 3.34 10.47
CA GLU A 180 40.30 3.59 10.31
C GLU A 180 41.03 3.09 11.57
#